data_AF-A0A2T4UD48-F1
#
_entry.id   AF-A0A2T4UD48-F1
#
_cell.length_a   1.000
_cell.length_b   1.000
_cell.length_c   1.000
_cell.angle_alpha   90.00
_cell.angle_beta   90.00
_cell.angle_gamma   90.00
#
_symmetry.space_group_name_H-M   'P 1'
#
loop_
_entity.id
_entity.type
_entity.pdbx_description
1 polymer ?
#
loop_
_entity_poly.entity_id
_entity_poly.type
_entity_poly.pdbx_seq_one_letter_code
_entity_poly.pdbx_strand_id
1 'polypeptide(L)'
;MGIAADGSGLLAVAPVDAALRADPAVLPERGWLLVAALVGALAEAGAAVTELRAGGLDGRLVLRAPGAGEPEDAELAVLAFDEQVAAIDRLRARALALPPELLATGELRAPIGPAHPLLVAATVAAHGGRPADPASVAEHEDDVLAALAARAAASGVAAPRPHEDPDPVRRVARRILQRLDGMGKWGGYHTEFSHLARGFAGNERALAEAVGEALLAAEVLREKPSVGQRHVFLNPGRAGDIRSAIDDGVLPADVILPPAE
;
A
#
# COMPACT_ATOMS: atom_id res chain seq x y z
N MET A 1 -2.66 -18.79 15.44
CA MET A 1 -2.96 -18.86 14.00
C MET A 1 -3.15 -20.31 13.63
N GLY A 2 -3.94 -20.61 12.61
CA GLY A 2 -4.12 -21.98 12.11
C GLY A 2 -3.52 -22.09 10.71
N ILE A 3 -2.82 -23.18 10.41
CA ILE A 3 -2.26 -23.47 9.08
C ILE A 3 -2.69 -24.88 8.69
N ALA A 4 -3.12 -25.08 7.45
CA ALA A 4 -3.48 -26.40 6.92
C ALA A 4 -2.98 -26.54 5.48
N ALA A 5 -2.87 -27.78 5.02
CA ALA A 5 -2.61 -28.13 3.63
C ALA A 5 -3.83 -28.86 3.06
N ASP A 6 -4.27 -28.51 1.85
CA ASP A 6 -5.48 -29.06 1.22
C ASP A 6 -5.21 -29.84 -0.08
N GLY A 7 -3.95 -30.23 -0.32
CA GLY A 7 -3.48 -30.88 -1.55
C GLY A 7 -3.31 -29.94 -2.74
N SER A 8 -3.77 -28.70 -2.64
CA SER A 8 -3.65 -27.69 -3.71
C SER A 8 -2.84 -26.46 -3.28
N GLY A 9 -2.51 -26.37 -2.00
CA GLY A 9 -1.71 -25.32 -1.40
C GLY A 9 -1.78 -25.33 0.12
N LEU A 10 -1.23 -24.27 0.70
CA LEU A 10 -1.34 -23.96 2.12
C LEU A 10 -2.45 -22.92 2.35
N LEU A 11 -3.23 -23.16 3.39
CA LEU A 11 -4.24 -22.27 3.96
C LEU A 11 -3.75 -21.79 5.32
N ALA A 12 -3.87 -20.50 5.59
CA ALA A 12 -3.54 -19.95 6.89
C ALA A 12 -4.55 -18.91 7.38
N VAL A 13 -4.95 -19.03 8.65
CA VAL A 13 -5.90 -18.13 9.29
C VAL A 13 -5.22 -17.28 10.35
N ALA A 14 -5.32 -15.97 10.18
CA ALA A 14 -4.79 -14.95 11.06
C ALA A 14 -5.93 -14.33 11.91
N PRO A 15 -5.71 -14.03 13.20
CA PRO A 15 -6.71 -13.42 14.07
C PRO A 15 -6.83 -11.90 13.82
N VAL A 16 -6.97 -11.52 12.56
CA VAL A 16 -7.08 -10.13 12.09
C VAL A 16 -8.26 -10.02 11.12
N ASP A 17 -8.76 -8.82 10.88
CA ASP A 17 -9.96 -8.62 10.05
C ASP A 17 -9.72 -9.01 8.58
N ALA A 18 -10.68 -9.73 7.99
CA ALA A 18 -10.67 -10.12 6.58
C ALA A 18 -10.76 -8.91 5.62
N ALA A 19 -11.22 -7.75 6.10
CA ALA A 19 -11.21 -6.49 5.38
C ALA A 19 -9.80 -6.10 4.91
N LEU A 20 -8.73 -6.65 5.51
CA LEU A 20 -7.34 -6.42 5.10
C LEU A 20 -7.14 -6.61 3.60
N ARG A 21 -7.83 -7.57 2.96
CA ARG A 21 -7.73 -7.81 1.50
C ARG A 21 -8.08 -6.57 0.66
N ALA A 22 -9.02 -5.77 1.15
CA ALA A 22 -9.55 -4.60 0.44
C ALA A 22 -9.02 -3.27 0.98
N ASP A 23 -8.79 -3.20 2.29
CA ASP A 23 -8.31 -2.01 2.98
C ASP A 23 -7.09 -2.36 3.85
N PRO A 24 -5.87 -2.04 3.40
CA PRO A 24 -4.67 -2.26 4.18
C PRO A 24 -4.58 -1.41 5.46
N ALA A 25 -5.33 -0.30 5.54
CA ALA A 25 -5.32 0.58 6.71
C ALA A 25 -6.14 0.04 7.89
N VAL A 26 -6.90 -1.05 7.70
CA VAL A 26 -7.74 -1.63 8.75
C VAL A 26 -6.92 -2.26 9.89
N LEU A 27 -5.65 -2.59 9.67
CA LEU A 27 -4.82 -3.27 10.65
C LEU A 27 -3.85 -2.34 11.39
N PRO A 28 -3.77 -2.45 12.73
CA PRO A 28 -2.68 -1.85 13.48
C PRO A 28 -1.35 -2.56 13.16
N GLU A 29 -0.25 -1.86 13.38
CA GLU A 29 1.13 -2.33 13.08
C GLU A 29 1.41 -3.75 13.57
N ARG A 30 1.04 -4.09 14.82
CA ARG A 30 1.24 -5.44 15.36
C ARG A 30 0.48 -6.52 14.58
N GLY A 31 -0.76 -6.23 14.19
CA GLY A 31 -1.56 -7.17 13.40
C GLY A 31 -0.93 -7.40 12.03
N TRP A 32 -0.39 -6.34 11.43
CA TRP A 32 0.37 -6.42 10.18
C TRP A 32 1.62 -7.30 10.32
N LEU A 33 2.45 -7.09 11.34
CA LEU A 33 3.69 -7.88 11.52
C LEU A 33 3.42 -9.38 11.64
N LEU A 34 2.34 -9.79 12.31
CA LEU A 34 1.94 -11.21 12.40
C LEU A 34 1.51 -11.78 11.05
N VAL A 35 0.79 -11.00 10.24
CA VAL A 35 0.38 -11.40 8.89
C VAL A 35 1.59 -11.50 7.96
N ALA A 36 2.51 -10.54 8.03
CA ALA A 36 3.74 -10.54 7.25
C ALA A 36 4.63 -11.74 7.60
N ALA A 37 4.76 -12.06 8.89
CA ALA A 37 5.47 -13.26 9.36
C ALA A 37 4.81 -14.54 8.85
N LEU A 38 3.47 -14.59 8.83
CA LEU A 38 2.73 -15.72 8.28
C LEU A 38 2.96 -15.88 6.78
N VAL A 39 3.02 -14.80 5.99
CA VAL A 39 3.37 -14.87 4.56
C VAL A 39 4.79 -15.40 4.36
N GLY A 40 5.76 -14.96 5.17
CA GLY A 40 7.13 -15.49 5.15
C GLY A 40 7.17 -16.99 5.44
N ALA A 41 6.45 -17.42 6.47
CA ALA A 41 6.36 -18.83 6.85
C ALA A 41 5.77 -19.73 5.75
N LEU A 42 4.73 -19.25 5.04
CA LEU A 42 4.16 -19.96 3.90
C LEU A 42 5.16 -20.12 2.75
N ALA A 43 5.97 -19.09 2.49
CA ALA A 43 7.00 -19.14 1.45
C ALA A 43 8.13 -20.12 1.80
N GLU A 44 8.60 -20.10 3.04
CA GLU A 44 9.63 -21.03 3.54
C GLU A 44 9.15 -22.49 3.48
N ALA A 45 7.86 -22.72 3.67
CA ALA A 45 7.23 -24.03 3.49
C ALA A 45 7.02 -24.42 2.01
N GLY A 46 7.48 -23.61 1.06
CA GLY A 46 7.43 -23.92 -0.37
C GLY A 46 6.15 -23.49 -1.09
N ALA A 47 5.28 -22.70 -0.45
CA ALA A 47 4.10 -22.18 -1.13
C ALA A 47 4.46 -21.00 -2.06
N ALA A 48 3.81 -20.95 -3.22
CA ALA A 48 3.94 -19.89 -4.20
C ALA A 48 3.20 -18.62 -3.75
N VAL A 49 3.78 -17.90 -2.79
CA VAL A 49 3.19 -16.70 -2.18
C VAL A 49 2.98 -15.55 -3.17
N THR A 50 3.61 -15.55 -4.34
CA THR A 50 3.33 -14.55 -5.39
C THR A 50 1.91 -14.69 -5.99
N GLU A 51 1.27 -15.85 -5.81
CA GLU A 51 -0.11 -16.13 -6.21
C GLU A 51 -1.09 -16.08 -5.03
N LEU A 52 -0.70 -15.40 -3.94
CA LEU A 52 -1.48 -15.30 -2.70
C LEU A 52 -2.91 -14.80 -2.97
N ARG A 53 -3.88 -15.54 -2.43
CA ARG A 53 -5.27 -15.12 -2.32
C ARG A 53 -5.62 -14.89 -0.87
N ALA A 54 -6.55 -13.96 -0.64
CA ALA A 54 -7.05 -13.63 0.67
C ALA A 54 -8.58 -13.59 0.70
N GLY A 55 -9.15 -13.87 1.86
CA GLY A 55 -10.58 -13.85 2.11
C GLY A 55 -10.89 -13.93 3.59
N GLY A 56 -12.09 -14.40 3.94
CA GLY A 56 -12.59 -14.42 5.31
C GLY A 56 -13.11 -15.78 5.76
N LEU A 57 -12.87 -16.09 7.04
CA LEU A 57 -13.50 -17.18 7.79
C LEU A 57 -13.91 -16.63 9.15
N ASP A 58 -15.21 -16.53 9.42
CA ASP A 58 -15.75 -15.98 10.67
C ASP A 58 -15.16 -14.63 11.08
N GLY A 59 -15.01 -13.71 10.10
CA GLY A 59 -14.43 -12.38 10.28
C GLY A 59 -12.91 -12.35 10.38
N ARG A 60 -12.23 -13.50 10.29
CA ARG A 60 -10.77 -13.62 10.31
C ARG A 60 -10.20 -13.69 8.91
N LEU A 61 -9.04 -13.09 8.70
CA LEU A 61 -8.29 -13.19 7.45
C LEU A 61 -7.86 -14.63 7.21
N VAL A 62 -8.16 -15.11 6.01
CA VAL A 62 -7.59 -16.35 5.48
C VAL A 62 -6.69 -16.02 4.30
N LEU A 63 -5.52 -16.63 4.28
CA LEU A 63 -4.55 -16.60 3.20
C LEU A 63 -4.49 -17.98 2.54
N ARG A 64 -4.41 -18.02 1.22
CA ARG A 64 -4.13 -19.23 0.43
C ARG A 64 -2.98 -18.98 -0.51
N ALA A 65 -1.95 -19.80 -0.43
CA ALA A 65 -0.84 -19.82 -1.37
C ALA A 65 -0.79 -21.22 -2.01
N PRO A 66 -0.86 -21.32 -3.36
CA PRO A 66 -0.78 -22.61 -4.04
C PRO A 66 0.64 -23.21 -3.94
N GLY A 67 0.81 -24.47 -4.33
CA GLY A 67 2.12 -25.15 -4.32
C GLY A 67 2.16 -26.23 -3.25
N ALA A 68 3.07 -26.10 -2.28
CA ALA A 68 3.17 -26.96 -1.11
C ALA A 68 1.78 -27.29 -0.52
N GLY A 69 1.47 -28.56 -0.37
CA GLY A 69 0.10 -29.06 -0.20
C GLY A 69 0.00 -30.38 0.54
N GLU A 70 1.13 -30.93 0.99
CA GLU A 70 1.15 -32.10 1.87
C GLU A 70 1.03 -31.67 3.34
N PRO A 71 0.51 -32.51 4.24
CA PRO A 71 0.38 -32.19 5.66
C PRO A 71 1.69 -31.73 6.32
N GLU A 72 2.82 -32.33 5.93
CA GLU A 72 4.16 -31.98 6.42
C GLU A 72 4.55 -30.53 6.07
N ASP A 73 4.03 -29.99 4.95
CA ASP A 73 4.28 -28.60 4.56
C ASP A 73 3.59 -27.62 5.53
N ALA A 74 2.41 -27.98 6.05
CA ALA A 74 1.74 -27.19 7.08
C ALA A 74 2.49 -27.22 8.41
N GLU A 75 3.10 -28.36 8.77
CA GLU A 75 3.97 -28.46 9.95
C GLU A 75 5.23 -27.63 9.79
N LEU A 76 5.85 -27.66 8.61
CA LEU A 76 7.01 -26.82 8.27
C LEU A 76 6.67 -25.33 8.36
N ALA A 77 5.51 -24.92 7.83
CA ALA A 77 5.05 -23.54 7.92
C ALA A 77 4.83 -23.09 9.37
N VAL A 78 4.40 -23.99 10.27
CA VAL A 78 4.29 -23.68 11.70
C VAL A 78 5.66 -23.40 12.33
N LEU A 79 6.67 -24.23 12.01
CA LEU A 79 8.03 -24.03 12.49
C LEU A 79 8.63 -22.73 11.96
N ALA A 80 8.49 -22.48 10.66
CA ALA A 80 8.93 -21.24 10.02
C ALA A 80 8.25 -20.01 10.64
N PHE A 81 6.95 -20.10 10.96
CA PHE A 81 6.24 -19.02 11.63
C PHE A 81 6.84 -18.69 13.00
N ASP A 82 7.13 -19.70 13.81
CA ASP A 82 7.73 -19.51 15.14
C ASP A 82 9.11 -18.80 15.04
N GLU A 83 9.91 -19.11 14.01
CA GLU A 83 11.17 -18.41 13.74
C GLU A 83 10.95 -16.95 13.32
N GLN A 84 9.99 -16.71 12.42
CA GLN A 84 9.65 -15.38 11.92
C GLN A 84 9.18 -14.44 13.04
N VAL A 85 8.39 -14.92 14.01
CA VAL A 85 7.86 -14.08 15.09
C VAL A 85 8.76 -13.96 16.32
N ALA A 86 9.87 -14.71 16.38
CA ALA A 86 10.76 -14.74 17.55
C ALA A 86 11.29 -13.35 17.94
N ALA A 87 11.54 -12.47 16.96
CA ALA A 87 12.02 -11.10 17.18
C ALA A 87 10.89 -10.08 17.45
N ILE A 88 9.64 -10.46 17.20
CA ILE A 88 8.50 -9.54 17.08
C ILE A 88 7.58 -9.64 18.30
N ASP A 89 7.26 -10.86 18.76
CA ASP A 89 6.21 -11.05 19.75
C ASP A 89 6.71 -11.58 21.10
N ARG A 90 6.83 -10.66 22.07
CA ARG A 90 7.15 -10.97 23.48
C ARG A 90 6.06 -11.81 24.17
N LEU A 91 4.83 -11.82 23.64
CA LEU A 91 3.69 -12.60 24.15
C LEU A 91 3.53 -13.96 23.46
N ARG A 92 4.45 -14.34 22.55
CA ARG A 92 4.49 -15.64 21.86
C ARG A 92 3.19 -15.94 21.09
N ALA A 93 2.92 -15.21 20.01
CA ALA A 93 2.03 -15.70 18.97
C ALA A 93 2.47 -17.13 18.57
N ARG A 94 1.48 -18.02 18.35
CA ARG A 94 1.73 -19.41 17.95
C ARG A 94 0.91 -19.75 16.72
N ALA A 95 1.51 -20.52 15.82
CA ALA A 95 0.78 -21.23 14.77
C ALA A 95 0.50 -22.67 15.22
N LEU A 96 -0.57 -23.25 14.67
CA LEU A 96 -0.93 -24.66 14.86
C LEU A 96 -1.23 -25.25 13.48
N ALA A 97 -0.71 -26.44 13.21
CA ALA A 97 -1.13 -27.23 12.06
C ALA A 97 -2.53 -27.79 12.36
N LEU A 98 -3.46 -27.62 11.44
CA LEU A 98 -4.85 -28.00 11.56
C LEU A 98 -5.26 -28.88 10.37
N PRO A 99 -6.25 -29.76 10.54
CA PRO A 99 -6.92 -30.39 9.42
C PRO A 99 -7.56 -29.34 8.49
N PRO A 100 -7.46 -29.48 7.16
CA PRO A 100 -7.98 -28.50 6.20
C PRO A 100 -9.49 -28.30 6.31
N GLU A 101 -10.23 -29.29 6.79
CA GLU A 101 -11.69 -29.21 6.99
C GLU A 101 -12.08 -28.15 8.02
N LEU A 102 -11.19 -27.81 8.96
CA LEU A 102 -11.39 -26.73 9.92
C LEU A 102 -11.17 -25.34 9.33
N LEU A 103 -10.49 -25.26 8.17
CA LEU A 103 -10.18 -24.02 7.46
C LEU A 103 -10.99 -23.88 6.17
N ALA A 104 -12.11 -24.59 6.04
CA ALA A 104 -12.99 -24.48 4.87
C ALA A 104 -13.45 -23.01 4.68
N THR A 105 -12.94 -22.36 3.64
CA THR A 105 -13.20 -20.93 3.40
C THR A 105 -14.29 -20.70 2.37
N GLY A 106 -14.88 -19.50 2.43
CA GLY A 106 -15.61 -18.95 1.30
C GLY A 106 -14.69 -18.55 0.14
N GLU A 107 -15.20 -17.71 -0.76
CA GLU A 107 -14.47 -17.27 -1.95
C GLU A 107 -13.18 -16.48 -1.60
N LEU A 108 -12.04 -16.96 -2.08
CA LEU A 108 -10.74 -16.29 -1.93
C LEU A 108 -10.36 -15.54 -3.21
N ARG A 109 -9.97 -14.27 -3.06
CA ARG A 109 -9.64 -13.37 -4.18
C ARG A 109 -8.25 -12.77 -4.01
N ALA A 110 -7.71 -12.20 -5.08
CA ALA A 110 -6.47 -11.45 -4.98
C ALA A 110 -6.62 -10.24 -4.02
N PRO A 111 -5.55 -9.83 -3.32
CA PRO A 111 -5.49 -8.53 -2.65
C PRO A 111 -5.76 -7.37 -3.63
N ILE A 112 -6.41 -6.31 -3.19
CA ILE A 112 -6.80 -5.19 -4.07
C ILE A 112 -5.64 -4.19 -4.22
N GLY A 113 -5.24 -3.94 -5.47
CA GLY A 113 -4.26 -2.92 -5.82
C GLY A 113 -2.82 -3.45 -5.96
N PRO A 114 -2.03 -2.91 -6.89
CA PRO A 114 -0.70 -3.44 -7.22
C PRO A 114 0.31 -3.26 -6.08
N ALA A 115 0.11 -2.25 -5.21
CA ALA A 115 0.95 -1.93 -4.06
C ALA A 115 0.41 -2.45 -2.72
N HIS A 116 -0.53 -3.41 -2.76
CA HIS A 116 -1.10 -3.96 -1.54
C HIS A 116 -0.01 -4.59 -0.63
N PRO A 117 0.02 -4.31 0.69
CA PRO A 117 1.06 -4.81 1.60
C PRO A 117 1.26 -6.33 1.56
N LEU A 118 0.18 -7.13 1.47
CA LEU A 118 0.28 -8.59 1.27
C LEU A 118 1.12 -8.98 0.04
N LEU A 119 1.06 -8.22 -1.05
CA LEU A 119 1.86 -8.47 -2.26
C LEU A 119 3.32 -8.05 -2.07
N VAL A 120 3.58 -6.99 -1.30
CA VAL A 120 4.93 -6.59 -0.90
C VAL A 120 5.56 -7.68 -0.03
N ALA A 121 4.84 -8.15 0.99
CA ALA A 121 5.29 -9.25 1.84
C ALA A 121 5.55 -10.53 1.05
N ALA A 122 4.66 -10.87 0.12
CA ALA A 122 4.86 -12.00 -0.79
C ALA A 122 6.12 -11.84 -1.66
N THR A 123 6.38 -10.63 -2.18
CA THR A 123 7.60 -10.38 -2.96
C THR A 123 8.85 -10.53 -2.10
N VAL A 124 8.90 -9.93 -0.90
CA VAL A 124 10.06 -10.06 -0.01
C VAL A 124 10.31 -11.53 0.33
N ALA A 125 9.26 -12.28 0.70
CA ALA A 125 9.37 -13.70 1.02
C ALA A 125 9.82 -14.55 -0.18
N ALA A 126 9.33 -14.26 -1.39
CA ALA A 126 9.73 -14.97 -2.60
C ALA A 126 11.22 -14.78 -2.98
N HIS A 127 11.85 -13.70 -2.49
CA HIS A 127 13.29 -13.45 -2.67
C HIS A 127 14.13 -13.94 -1.48
N GLY A 128 13.52 -14.67 -0.53
CA GLY A 128 14.19 -15.20 0.65
C GLY A 128 14.32 -14.22 1.83
N GLY A 129 13.67 -13.05 1.73
CA GLY A 129 13.61 -12.07 2.81
C GLY A 129 12.55 -12.41 3.88
N ARG A 130 12.58 -11.65 4.97
CA ARG A 130 11.65 -11.74 6.11
C ARG A 130 10.68 -10.55 6.10
N PRO A 131 9.43 -10.73 5.66
CA PRO A 131 8.50 -9.60 5.46
C PRO A 131 8.16 -8.80 6.70
N ALA A 132 8.32 -9.40 7.89
CA ALA A 132 8.03 -8.77 9.16
C ALA A 132 9.25 -8.10 9.81
N ASP A 133 10.42 -8.19 9.17
CA ASP A 133 11.66 -7.53 9.59
C ASP A 133 11.91 -6.30 8.68
N PRO A 134 11.83 -5.06 9.22
CA PRO A 134 12.09 -3.86 8.44
C PRO A 134 13.47 -3.82 7.75
N ALA A 135 14.50 -4.42 8.35
CA ALA A 135 15.84 -4.46 7.76
C ALA A 135 15.87 -5.37 6.53
N SER A 136 15.20 -6.52 6.60
CA SER A 136 15.09 -7.44 5.47
C SER A 136 14.22 -6.85 4.35
N VAL A 137 13.17 -6.10 4.68
CA VAL A 137 12.38 -5.38 3.67
C VAL A 137 13.23 -4.34 2.93
N ALA A 138 14.07 -3.58 3.65
CA ALA A 138 14.96 -2.59 3.05
C ALA A 138 16.03 -3.24 2.14
N GLU A 139 16.54 -4.42 2.51
CA GLU A 139 17.49 -5.18 1.67
C GLU A 139 16.89 -5.58 0.32
N HIS A 140 15.57 -5.82 0.26
CA HIS A 140 14.85 -6.26 -0.93
C HIS A 140 14.05 -5.13 -1.60
N GLU A 141 14.34 -3.87 -1.29
CA GLU A 141 13.58 -2.70 -1.77
C GLU A 141 13.53 -2.65 -3.31
N ASP A 142 14.66 -2.85 -3.98
CA ASP A 142 14.74 -2.78 -5.44
C ASP A 142 13.88 -3.86 -6.13
N ASP A 143 13.90 -5.10 -5.60
CA ASP A 143 13.09 -6.21 -6.12
C ASP A 143 11.60 -5.97 -5.90
N VAL A 144 11.24 -5.40 -4.74
CA VAL A 144 9.87 -4.96 -4.44
C VAL A 144 9.43 -3.89 -5.42
N LEU A 145 10.21 -2.82 -5.62
CA LEU A 145 9.90 -1.74 -6.53
C LEU A 145 9.74 -2.24 -7.98
N ALA A 146 10.62 -3.15 -8.42
CA ALA A 146 10.51 -3.78 -9.74
C ALA A 146 9.22 -4.59 -9.88
N ALA A 147 8.87 -5.40 -8.88
CA ALA A 147 7.64 -6.19 -8.88
C ALA A 147 6.37 -5.31 -8.83
N LEU A 148 6.40 -4.21 -8.08
CA LEU A 148 5.32 -3.22 -8.04
C LEU A 148 5.13 -2.55 -9.40
N ALA A 149 6.21 -2.12 -10.05
CA ALA A 149 6.16 -1.54 -11.38
C ALA A 149 5.61 -2.53 -12.41
N ALA A 150 6.04 -3.79 -12.37
CA ALA A 150 5.53 -4.85 -13.24
C ALA A 150 4.03 -5.11 -13.03
N ARG A 151 3.56 -5.17 -11.77
CA ARG A 151 2.13 -5.34 -11.45
C ARG A 151 1.29 -4.14 -11.88
N ALA A 152 1.79 -2.92 -11.66
CA ALA A 152 1.13 -1.71 -12.13
C ALA A 152 0.98 -1.74 -13.66
N ALA A 153 2.04 -2.10 -14.39
CA ALA A 153 2.00 -2.26 -15.84
C ALA A 153 1.02 -3.36 -16.29
N ALA A 154 1.00 -4.52 -15.62
CA ALA A 154 0.12 -5.65 -15.95
C ALA A 154 -1.36 -5.39 -15.60
N SER A 155 -1.63 -4.55 -14.60
CA SER A 155 -3.00 -4.21 -14.18
C SER A 155 -3.75 -3.35 -15.18
N GLY A 156 -3.07 -2.80 -16.20
CA GLY A 156 -3.67 -1.91 -17.20
C GLY A 156 -4.16 -0.57 -16.64
N VAL A 157 -3.91 -0.31 -15.35
CA VAL A 157 -4.31 0.89 -14.60
C VAL A 157 -3.07 1.46 -13.93
N ALA A 158 -2.11 1.92 -14.72
CA ALA A 158 -1.12 2.86 -14.24
C ALA A 158 -1.48 4.23 -14.81
N ALA A 159 -2.00 5.12 -13.97
CA ALA A 159 -1.94 6.52 -14.33
C ALA A 159 -0.45 6.87 -14.56
N PRO A 160 -0.10 7.56 -15.65
CA PRO A 160 1.27 8.01 -15.88
C PRO A 160 1.76 8.78 -14.65
N ARG A 161 3.07 8.72 -14.34
CA ARG A 161 3.63 9.45 -13.18
C ARG A 161 3.21 10.91 -13.23
N PRO A 162 3.16 11.66 -12.11
CA PRO A 162 2.75 13.06 -12.12
C PRO A 162 3.45 13.92 -13.20
N HIS A 163 4.72 13.66 -13.54
CA HIS A 163 5.46 14.37 -14.59
C HIS A 163 5.24 13.84 -16.02
N GLU A 164 4.64 12.67 -16.17
CA GLU A 164 4.31 12.01 -17.44
C GLU A 164 2.81 12.17 -17.78
N ASP A 165 2.03 12.85 -16.94
CA ASP A 165 0.61 13.08 -17.19
C ASP A 165 0.42 13.83 -18.52
N PRO A 166 -0.36 13.28 -19.48
CA PRO A 166 -0.51 13.87 -20.81
C PRO A 166 -1.24 15.21 -20.78
N ASP A 167 -2.07 15.46 -19.76
CA ASP A 167 -2.75 16.74 -19.58
C ASP A 167 -1.83 17.72 -18.85
N PRO A 168 -1.43 18.84 -19.47
CA PRO A 168 -0.48 19.77 -18.89
C PRO A 168 -0.96 20.42 -17.60
N VAL A 169 -2.28 20.65 -17.46
CA VAL A 169 -2.82 21.33 -16.28
C VAL A 169 -2.94 20.34 -15.13
N ARG A 170 -3.42 19.12 -15.42
CA ARG A 170 -3.46 18.03 -14.43
C ARG A 170 -2.04 17.63 -13.99
N ARG A 171 -1.08 17.57 -14.91
CA ARG A 171 0.36 17.37 -14.62
C ARG A 171 0.87 18.36 -13.58
N VAL A 172 0.61 19.65 -13.78
CA VAL A 172 1.04 20.70 -12.86
C VAL A 172 0.37 20.53 -11.49
N ALA A 173 -0.93 20.23 -11.44
CA ALA A 173 -1.66 19.98 -10.20
C ALA A 173 -1.04 18.80 -9.42
N ARG A 174 -0.84 17.66 -10.09
CA ARG A 174 -0.26 16.45 -9.51
C ARG A 174 1.16 16.70 -9.00
N ARG A 175 1.99 17.42 -9.75
CA ARG A 175 3.36 17.77 -9.35
C ARG A 175 3.39 18.71 -8.13
N ILE A 176 2.45 19.67 -8.04
CA ILE A 176 2.32 20.53 -6.86
C ILE A 176 1.98 19.68 -5.63
N LEU A 177 0.93 18.86 -5.71
CA LEU A 177 0.47 18.02 -4.61
C LEU A 177 1.53 17.02 -4.17
N GLN A 178 2.15 16.31 -5.11
CA GLN A 178 3.24 15.34 -4.84
C GLN A 178 4.40 16.00 -4.09
N ARG A 179 4.83 17.19 -4.52
CA ARG A 179 5.95 17.88 -3.88
C ARG A 179 5.57 18.35 -2.47
N LEU A 180 4.37 18.87 -2.27
CA LEU A 180 3.91 19.30 -0.94
C LEU A 180 3.77 18.10 0.01
N ASP A 181 3.27 16.98 -0.48
CA ASP A 181 3.10 15.74 0.29
C ASP A 181 4.46 15.16 0.70
N GLY A 182 5.40 15.07 -0.25
CA GLY A 182 6.78 14.64 0.03
C GLY A 182 7.54 15.56 0.99
N MET A 183 7.17 16.85 1.06
CA MET A 183 7.71 17.79 2.05
C MET A 183 6.95 17.78 3.39
N GLY A 184 5.90 16.97 3.54
CA GLY A 184 5.07 16.89 4.74
C GLY A 184 4.27 18.17 5.01
N LYS A 185 3.91 18.95 3.98
CA LYS A 185 3.22 20.26 4.11
C LYS A 185 1.74 20.11 4.45
N TRP A 186 1.47 19.46 5.57
CA TRP A 186 0.13 19.17 6.10
C TRP A 186 -0.16 20.00 7.34
N GLY A 187 -1.39 20.50 7.45
CA GLY A 187 -1.89 21.20 8.64
C GLY A 187 -1.00 22.37 9.10
N GLY A 188 -0.22 22.15 10.17
CA GLY A 188 0.65 23.18 10.77
C GLY A 188 1.88 23.56 9.93
N TYR A 189 2.33 22.68 9.05
CA TYR A 189 3.52 22.88 8.20
C TYR A 189 3.13 23.31 6.80
N HIS A 190 3.65 24.46 6.37
CA HIS A 190 3.11 25.20 5.23
C HIS A 190 4.23 25.85 4.40
N THR A 191 3.90 26.38 3.24
CA THR A 191 4.82 27.10 2.35
C THR A 191 4.18 28.39 1.86
N GLU A 192 4.97 29.39 1.51
CA GLU A 192 4.49 30.56 0.79
C GLU A 192 3.85 30.13 -0.55
N PHE A 193 2.74 30.75 -0.93
CA PHE A 193 1.97 30.42 -2.14
C PHE A 193 2.81 30.60 -3.41
N SER A 194 3.64 31.64 -3.48
CA SER A 194 4.55 31.88 -4.62
C SER A 194 5.55 30.74 -4.85
N HIS A 195 5.79 29.89 -3.84
CA HIS A 195 6.67 28.73 -3.95
C HIS A 195 6.01 27.56 -4.68
N LEU A 196 4.69 27.57 -4.88
CA LEU A 196 3.99 26.55 -5.66
C LEU A 196 4.60 26.41 -7.06
N ALA A 197 4.96 27.53 -7.68
CA ALA A 197 5.54 27.56 -9.02
C ALA A 197 7.07 27.30 -9.08
N ARG A 198 7.74 27.07 -7.94
CA ARG A 198 9.19 26.72 -7.94
C ARG A 198 9.42 25.37 -8.63
N GLY A 199 10.38 25.32 -9.55
CA GLY A 199 10.69 24.10 -10.31
C GLY A 199 9.83 23.90 -11.57
N PHE A 200 8.97 24.87 -11.90
CA PHE A 200 8.33 25.01 -13.21
C PHE A 200 9.06 26.09 -14.01
N ALA A 201 9.22 25.88 -15.32
CA ALA A 201 9.97 26.77 -16.20
C ALA A 201 9.05 27.49 -17.20
N GLY A 202 9.41 28.72 -17.57
CA GLY A 202 8.68 29.50 -18.59
C GLY A 202 7.18 29.63 -18.28
N ASN A 203 6.34 29.34 -19.29
CA ASN A 203 4.88 29.45 -19.21
C ASN A 203 4.24 28.52 -18.17
N GLU A 204 4.91 27.42 -17.78
CA GLU A 204 4.39 26.52 -16.74
C GLU A 204 4.35 27.20 -15.36
N ARG A 205 5.11 28.27 -15.15
CA ARG A 205 5.14 29.00 -13.88
C ARG A 205 3.82 29.72 -13.61
N ALA A 206 3.29 30.44 -14.61
CA ALA A 206 2.00 31.11 -14.52
C ALA A 206 0.86 30.08 -14.39
N LEU A 207 0.95 28.97 -15.13
CA LEU A 207 0.01 27.86 -15.01
C LEU A 207 0.01 27.24 -13.60
N ALA A 208 1.18 27.08 -12.97
CA ALA A 208 1.30 26.57 -11.60
C ALA A 208 0.68 27.51 -10.56
N GLU A 209 0.75 28.82 -10.76
CA GLU A 209 0.07 29.80 -9.91
C GLU A 209 -1.45 29.68 -10.07
N ALA A 210 -1.96 29.63 -11.30
CA ALA A 210 -3.39 29.47 -11.59
C ALA A 210 -3.97 28.15 -11.05
N VAL A 211 -3.23 27.05 -11.21
CA VAL A 211 -3.57 25.75 -10.63
C VAL A 211 -3.56 25.82 -9.09
N GLY A 212 -2.60 26.52 -8.50
CA GLY A 212 -2.56 26.76 -7.05
C GLY A 212 -3.83 27.43 -6.53
N GLU A 213 -4.36 28.42 -7.26
CA GLU A 213 -5.62 29.09 -6.90
C GLU A 213 -6.83 28.14 -7.03
N ALA A 214 -6.88 27.32 -8.09
CA ALA A 214 -7.93 26.32 -8.25
C ALA A 214 -7.95 25.29 -7.10
N LEU A 215 -6.77 24.86 -6.63
CA LEU A 215 -6.64 23.94 -5.51
C LEU A 215 -7.05 24.58 -4.17
N LEU A 216 -6.85 25.90 -4.00
CA LEU A 216 -7.36 26.65 -2.86
C LEU A 216 -8.89 26.78 -2.89
N ALA A 217 -9.45 27.11 -4.06
CA ALA A 217 -10.89 27.26 -4.23
C ALA A 217 -11.66 25.97 -3.91
N ALA A 218 -11.07 24.80 -4.19
CA ALA A 218 -11.62 23.48 -3.90
C ALA A 218 -11.24 22.94 -2.50
N GLU A 219 -10.66 23.76 -1.63
CA GLU A 219 -10.14 23.38 -0.31
C GLU A 219 -9.19 22.16 -0.30
N VAL A 220 -8.54 21.83 -1.42
CA VAL A 220 -7.47 20.84 -1.48
C VAL A 220 -6.23 21.40 -0.78
N LEU A 221 -5.97 22.69 -1.02
CA LEU A 221 -5.08 23.51 -0.21
C LEU A 221 -5.90 24.38 0.75
N ARG A 222 -5.31 24.73 1.89
CA ARG A 222 -5.85 25.73 2.82
C ARG A 222 -4.84 26.81 3.10
N GLU A 223 -5.33 28.03 3.29
CA GLU A 223 -4.49 29.15 3.69
C GLU A 223 -4.25 29.14 5.21
N LYS A 224 -3.06 29.57 5.62
CA LYS A 224 -2.74 29.83 7.02
C LYS A 224 -3.03 31.30 7.35
N PRO A 225 -3.97 31.61 8.27
CA PRO A 225 -4.46 32.98 8.48
C PRO A 225 -3.49 33.93 9.21
N SER A 226 -2.28 33.52 9.60
CA SER A 226 -1.46 34.25 10.59
C SER A 226 -0.02 34.60 10.17
N VAL A 227 0.24 34.80 8.88
CA VAL A 227 1.56 35.18 8.37
C VAL A 227 1.36 36.27 7.32
N GLY A 228 2.14 37.36 7.34
CA GLY A 228 1.94 38.54 6.48
C GLY A 228 2.08 38.30 4.97
N GLN A 229 2.30 37.05 4.55
CA GLN A 229 2.35 36.56 3.17
C GLN A 229 1.38 35.37 3.05
N ARG A 230 0.77 35.16 1.88
CA ARG A 230 -0.16 34.03 1.65
C ARG A 230 0.60 32.72 1.75
N HIS A 231 0.29 31.92 2.76
CA HIS A 231 0.91 30.62 2.98
C HIS A 231 -0.14 29.51 2.90
N VAL A 232 0.22 28.40 2.28
CA VAL A 232 -0.66 27.26 2.02
C VAL A 232 -0.11 25.94 2.52
N PHE A 233 -1.02 25.03 2.82
CA PHE A 233 -0.74 23.65 3.21
C PHE A 233 -1.82 22.71 2.64
N LEU A 234 -1.51 21.43 2.55
CA LEU A 234 -2.43 20.36 2.16
C LEU A 234 -3.49 20.15 3.23
N ASN A 235 -4.76 20.13 2.82
CA ASN A 235 -5.88 19.95 3.74
C ASN A 235 -5.94 18.50 4.26
N PRO A 236 -5.70 18.24 5.56
CA PRO A 236 -5.72 16.88 6.11
C PRO A 236 -7.09 16.20 5.96
N GLY A 237 -8.19 16.97 5.92
CA GLY A 237 -9.53 16.45 5.69
C GLY A 237 -9.75 15.91 4.28
N ARG A 238 -8.83 16.17 3.34
CA ARG A 238 -8.87 15.70 1.95
C ARG A 238 -7.70 14.77 1.61
N ALA A 239 -7.11 14.10 2.61
CA ALA A 239 -5.91 13.29 2.39
C ALA A 239 -6.11 12.16 1.37
N GLY A 240 -7.28 11.49 1.36
CA GLY A 240 -7.60 10.46 0.37
C GLY A 240 -7.66 11.03 -1.05
N ASP A 241 -8.40 12.12 -1.24
CA ASP A 241 -8.52 12.85 -2.50
C ASP A 241 -7.17 13.30 -3.05
N ILE A 242 -6.31 13.86 -2.19
CA ILE A 242 -4.97 14.33 -2.56
C ILE A 242 -4.09 13.16 -3.02
N ARG A 243 -4.15 12.02 -2.32
CA ARG A 243 -3.37 10.82 -2.71
C ARG A 243 -3.90 10.22 -4.02
N SER A 244 -5.21 10.10 -4.20
CA SER A 244 -5.78 9.68 -5.48
C SER A 244 -5.44 10.63 -6.64
N ALA A 245 -5.35 11.94 -6.40
CA ALA A 245 -4.85 12.86 -7.40
C ALA A 245 -3.38 12.59 -7.75
N ILE A 246 -2.52 12.35 -6.76
CA ILE A 246 -1.09 12.08 -6.97
C ILE A 246 -0.89 10.74 -7.69
N ASP A 247 -1.45 9.68 -7.14
CA ASP A 247 -1.19 8.30 -7.53
C ASP A 247 -1.97 7.92 -8.80
N ASP A 248 -3.25 8.28 -8.84
CA ASP A 248 -4.17 7.84 -9.89
C ASP A 248 -4.51 8.94 -10.91
N GLY A 249 -4.07 10.18 -10.66
CA GLY A 249 -4.46 11.33 -11.49
C GLY A 249 -5.93 11.70 -11.38
N VAL A 250 -6.65 11.18 -10.38
CA VAL A 250 -8.08 11.47 -10.18
C VAL A 250 -8.20 12.71 -9.29
N LEU A 251 -8.42 13.87 -9.92
CA LEU A 251 -8.73 15.08 -9.19
C LEU A 251 -10.16 15.05 -8.66
N PRO A 252 -10.42 15.65 -7.49
CA PRO A 252 -11.77 15.80 -7.01
C PRO A 252 -12.69 16.56 -7.96
N ALA A 253 -13.97 16.21 -7.98
CA ALA A 253 -14.96 16.77 -8.88
C ALA A 253 -15.18 18.28 -8.71
N ASP A 254 -14.88 18.82 -7.52
CA ASP A 254 -14.96 20.23 -7.18
C ASP A 254 -13.71 21.04 -7.59
N VAL A 255 -12.63 20.39 -8.05
CA VAL A 255 -11.44 21.05 -8.59
C VAL A 255 -11.70 21.46 -10.03
N ILE A 256 -11.91 22.75 -10.24
CA ILE A 256 -12.05 23.35 -11.57
C ILE A 256 -10.68 23.91 -12.00
N LEU A 257 -9.96 23.14 -12.81
CA LEU A 257 -8.65 23.54 -13.32
C LEU A 257 -8.76 24.64 -14.40
N PRO A 258 -7.76 25.52 -14.54
CA PRO A 258 -7.72 26.49 -15.62
C PRO A 258 -7.63 25.79 -16.99
N PRO A 259 -8.07 26.44 -18.08
CA PRO A 259 -7.92 25.88 -19.43
C PRO A 259 -6.44 25.71 -19.78
N ALA A 260 -6.13 24.69 -20.58
CA ALA A 260 -4.82 24.56 -21.20
C ALA A 260 -4.70 25.62 -22.31
N GLU A 261 -3.76 26.56 -22.17
CA GLU A 261 -3.35 27.46 -23.27
C GLU A 261 -2.42 26.76 -24.26
#